data_AF-A0A1X0NCN9-F1
#
_entry.id   AF-A0A1X0NCN9-F1
#
_cell.length_a   1.000
_cell.length_b   1.000
_cell.length_c   1.000
_cell.angle_alpha   90.00
_cell.angle_beta   90.00
_cell.angle_gamma   90.00
#
_symmetry.space_group_name_H-M   'P 1'
#
loop_
_entity.id
_entity.type
_entity.pdbx_description
1 polymer ?
#
loop_
_entity_poly.entity_id
_entity_poly.type
_entity_poly.pdbx_seq_one_letter_code
_entity_poly.pdbx_strand_id
1 'polypeptide(L)'
;MRNRGNSDADAALRHLDQQGVNMGRLHTALGAHIMHGRALPEDLRRALRSAGIRPYNETSLSLMDHPLLNLNIALNRRLGPRPLVAQEPRPAVPMGPASSPRRPRDTRAATLPVMPEREDHESNVSYGMRLLDLNPGVRVQTIVDAFIAEPARRPDVVAQMRELRAAAKAISSQFSQLRTISKADAASEELGFKDAADHHPDDATHCLFGEPLSLGNKGQRVIGLAAKSTDTSQSYSQEGNKELVFMDMKKLAQFLAGKPEHPMNRERLDAETIAKYAFRIAPDRAAR
;
A
#
# COMPACT_ATOMS: atom_id res chain seq x y z
N MET A 1 3.94 9.18 23.01
CA MET A 1 4.71 7.95 22.68
C MET A 1 5.20 7.90 21.22
N ARG A 2 4.47 8.46 20.24
CA ARG A 2 4.85 8.55 18.80
C ARG A 2 6.28 9.05 18.53
N ASN A 3 6.73 10.11 19.21
CA ASN A 3 8.07 10.68 18.98
C ASN A 3 9.21 9.70 19.31
N ARG A 4 9.05 8.84 20.32
CA ARG A 4 10.10 7.87 20.69
C ARG A 4 10.18 6.74 19.66
N GLY A 5 9.03 6.25 19.17
CA GLY A 5 8.96 5.23 18.11
C GLY A 5 9.53 5.69 16.76
N ASN A 6 9.40 6.98 16.42
CA ASN A 6 10.03 7.54 15.22
C ASN A 6 11.57 7.63 15.38
N SER A 7 12.06 8.08 16.53
CA SER A 7 13.50 8.15 16.82
C SER A 7 14.17 6.77 16.76
N ASP A 8 13.51 5.75 17.31
CA ASP A 8 14.01 4.36 17.31
C ASP A 8 14.00 3.77 15.89
N ALA A 9 12.99 4.08 15.09
CA ALA A 9 12.91 3.68 13.69
C ALA A 9 14.03 4.33 12.85
N ASP A 10 14.28 5.63 13.01
CA ASP A 10 15.32 6.35 12.28
C ASP A 10 16.75 5.91 12.71
N ALA A 11 16.93 5.52 13.97
CA ALA A 11 18.17 4.89 14.43
C ALA A 11 18.38 3.50 13.81
N ALA A 12 17.33 2.67 13.77
CA ALA A 12 17.38 1.36 13.15
C ALA A 12 17.67 1.44 11.64
N LEU A 13 17.09 2.41 10.91
CA LEU A 13 17.38 2.60 9.49
C LEU A 13 18.84 2.98 9.23
N ARG A 14 19.44 3.80 10.09
CA ARG A 14 20.88 4.13 9.99
C ARG A 14 21.74 2.89 10.21
N HIS A 15 21.39 2.05 11.18
CA HIS A 15 22.11 0.80 11.44
C HIS A 15 21.97 -0.20 10.27
N LEU A 16 20.78 -0.33 9.68
CA LEU A 16 20.56 -1.19 8.51
C LEU A 16 21.31 -0.70 7.27
N ASP A 17 21.46 0.61 7.12
CA ASP A 17 22.22 1.21 6.02
C ASP A 17 23.72 0.93 6.15
N GLN A 18 24.25 1.04 7.37
CA GLN A 18 25.64 0.71 7.68
C GLN A 18 25.95 -0.79 7.46
N GLN A 19 24.94 -1.65 7.57
CA GLN A 19 25.04 -3.08 7.24
C GLN A 19 24.94 -3.38 5.73
N GLY A 20 24.77 -2.35 4.88
CA GLY A 20 24.64 -2.52 3.43
C GLY A 20 23.29 -3.08 2.99
N VAL A 21 22.25 -2.99 3.83
CA VAL A 21 20.90 -3.45 3.44
C VAL A 21 20.32 -2.53 2.37
N ASN A 22 19.87 -3.11 1.26
CA ASN A 22 19.21 -2.34 0.22
C ASN A 22 17.85 -1.80 0.71
N MET A 23 17.77 -0.47 0.90
CA MET A 23 16.60 0.21 1.44
C MET A 23 15.35 0.06 0.56
N GLY A 24 15.49 0.02 -0.76
CA GLY A 24 14.36 -0.21 -1.67
C GLY A 24 13.81 -1.63 -1.58
N ARG A 25 14.69 -2.63 -1.41
CA ARG A 25 14.30 -4.03 -1.16
C ARG A 25 13.65 -4.19 0.21
N LEU A 26 14.19 -3.52 1.23
CA LEU A 26 13.63 -3.50 2.57
C LEU A 26 12.23 -2.87 2.59
N HIS A 27 12.06 -1.73 1.91
CA HIS A 27 10.77 -1.05 1.75
C HIS A 27 9.73 -1.95 1.09
N THR A 28 10.09 -2.60 -0.02
CA THR A 28 9.20 -3.50 -0.75
C THR A 28 8.79 -4.69 0.13
N ALA A 29 9.74 -5.29 0.84
CA ALA A 29 9.50 -6.44 1.71
C ALA A 29 8.65 -6.08 2.94
N LEU A 30 8.90 -4.93 3.58
CA LEU A 30 8.10 -4.43 4.70
C LEU A 30 6.69 -4.08 4.26
N GLY A 31 6.54 -3.38 3.12
CA GLY A 31 5.23 -3.09 2.54
C GLY A 31 4.44 -4.36 2.29
N ALA A 32 5.05 -5.39 1.69
CA ALA A 32 4.39 -6.67 1.43
C ALA A 32 4.08 -7.46 2.71
N HIS A 33 4.96 -7.41 3.72
CA HIS A 33 4.73 -8.03 5.03
C HIS A 33 3.52 -7.41 5.73
N ILE A 34 3.45 -6.08 5.77
CA ILE A 34 2.38 -5.33 6.42
C ILE A 34 1.06 -5.46 5.65
N MET A 35 1.11 -5.38 4.31
CA MET A 35 -0.07 -5.36 3.45
C MET A 35 -0.69 -6.73 3.19
N HIS A 36 0.14 -7.76 3.11
CA HIS A 36 -0.29 -9.09 2.63
C HIS A 36 0.07 -10.20 3.62
N GLY A 37 0.58 -9.85 4.81
CA GLY A 37 0.98 -10.83 5.83
C GLY A 37 2.13 -11.74 5.40
N ARG A 38 2.91 -11.37 4.37
CA ARG A 38 4.01 -12.20 3.85
C ARG A 38 5.12 -12.32 4.86
N ALA A 39 5.80 -13.46 4.97
CA ALA A 39 7.01 -13.53 5.79
C ALA A 39 8.08 -12.55 5.28
N LEU A 40 8.81 -11.89 6.18
CA LEU A 40 10.00 -11.13 5.79
C LEU A 40 11.12 -12.11 5.39
N PRO A 41 11.91 -11.82 4.33
CA PRO A 41 13.11 -12.60 4.00
C PRO A 41 14.07 -12.77 5.19
N GLU A 42 14.72 -13.94 5.33
CA GLU A 42 15.50 -14.29 6.53
C GLU A 42 16.73 -13.40 6.73
N ASP A 43 17.32 -12.91 5.63
CA ASP A 43 18.41 -11.92 5.64
C ASP A 43 17.92 -10.58 6.22
N LEU A 44 16.76 -10.09 5.76
CA LEU A 44 16.13 -8.88 6.28
C LEU A 44 15.66 -9.06 7.72
N ARG A 45 15.12 -10.23 8.10
CA ARG A 45 14.76 -10.55 9.49
C ARG A 45 15.97 -10.50 10.42
N ARG A 46 17.11 -11.05 9.99
CA ARG A 46 18.36 -10.98 10.76
C ARG A 46 18.86 -9.55 10.89
N ALA A 47 18.85 -8.79 9.80
CA ALA A 47 19.22 -7.38 9.81
C ALA A 47 18.32 -6.57 10.76
N LEU A 48 16.99 -6.73 10.66
CA LEU A 48 16.01 -6.09 11.54
C LEU A 48 16.24 -6.45 13.01
N ARG A 49 16.45 -7.73 13.32
CA ARG A 49 16.73 -8.19 14.68
C ARG A 49 18.02 -7.59 15.23
N SER A 50 19.06 -7.48 14.40
CA SER A 50 20.32 -6.85 14.77
C SER A 50 20.20 -5.34 15.02
N ALA A 51 19.25 -4.68 14.35
CA ALA A 51 18.88 -3.29 14.59
C ALA A 51 17.88 -3.13 15.76
N GLY A 52 17.62 -4.19 16.54
CA GLY A 52 16.72 -4.16 17.70
C GLY A 52 15.22 -4.26 17.36
N ILE A 53 14.86 -4.43 16.08
CA ILE A 53 13.47 -4.51 15.64
C ILE A 53 13.04 -5.98 15.59
N ARG A 54 12.01 -6.34 16.37
CA ARG A 54 11.43 -7.68 16.35
C ARG A 54 10.65 -7.88 15.03
N PRO A 55 11.04 -8.83 14.16
CA PRO A 55 10.43 -9.01 12.85
C PRO A 55 9.27 -10.02 12.86
N TYR A 56 8.54 -10.12 13.97
CA TYR A 56 7.41 -11.04 14.12
C TYR A 56 6.16 -10.25 14.46
N ASN A 57 5.10 -10.50 13.69
CA ASN A 57 3.74 -10.15 14.09
C ASN A 57 3.39 -11.02 15.29
N GLU A 58 3.63 -10.55 16.50
CA GLU A 58 2.85 -11.06 17.62
C GLU A 58 1.38 -10.76 17.27
N THR A 59 0.62 -11.81 16.98
CA THR A 59 -0.80 -11.75 16.60
C THR A 59 -1.65 -11.03 17.65
N SER A 60 -1.09 -10.71 18.81
CA SER A 60 -1.66 -9.98 19.94
C SER A 60 -1.51 -8.45 19.87
N LEU A 61 -0.69 -7.88 18.99
CA LEU A 61 -0.46 -6.44 18.93
C LEU A 61 -1.31 -5.75 17.85
N SER A 62 -1.83 -4.55 18.17
CA SER A 62 -2.43 -3.65 17.19
C SER A 62 -1.40 -3.28 16.12
N LEU A 63 -1.80 -3.22 14.85
CA LEU A 63 -0.89 -2.90 13.74
C LEU A 63 -0.24 -1.50 13.92
N MET A 64 -0.91 -0.61 14.67
CA MET A 64 -0.42 0.75 15.00
C MET A 64 0.76 0.76 15.96
N ASP A 65 0.82 -0.20 16.89
CA ASP A 65 1.90 -0.29 17.87
C ASP A 65 3.05 -1.16 17.37
N HIS A 66 3.01 -1.57 16.10
CA HIS A 66 3.99 -2.48 15.54
C HIS A 66 5.27 -1.72 15.13
N PRO A 67 6.46 -2.11 15.62
CA PRO A 67 7.72 -1.42 15.30
C PRO A 67 8.05 -1.44 13.80
N LEU A 68 7.59 -2.46 13.06
CA LEU A 68 7.72 -2.52 11.59
C LEU A 68 6.92 -1.43 10.86
N LEU A 69 5.81 -0.96 11.44
CA LEU A 69 5.02 0.11 10.84
C LEU A 69 5.75 1.46 10.96
N ASN A 70 6.28 1.77 12.15
CA ASN A 70 7.10 2.96 12.35
C ASN A 70 8.33 2.95 11.45
N LEU A 71 8.95 1.77 11.27
CA LEU A 71 10.05 1.58 10.33
C LEU A 71 9.63 1.82 8.87
N ASN A 72 8.47 1.32 8.46
CA ASN A 72 7.93 1.52 7.11
C ASN A 72 7.65 3.01 6.83
N ILE A 73 7.08 3.72 7.80
CA ILE A 73 6.87 5.18 7.73
C ILE A 73 8.21 5.92 7.61
N ALA A 74 9.21 5.54 8.42
CA ALA A 74 10.55 6.11 8.36
C ALA A 74 11.25 5.85 7.01
N LEU A 75 11.06 4.66 6.42
CA LEU A 75 11.56 4.34 5.09
C LEU A 75 10.90 5.16 3.99
N ASN A 76 9.58 5.35 4.04
CA ASN A 76 8.85 6.20 3.09
C ASN A 76 9.36 7.64 3.11
N ARG A 77 9.62 8.19 4.31
CA ARG A 77 10.25 9.52 4.47
C ARG A 77 11.61 9.58 3.77
N ARG A 78 12.48 8.61 4.07
CA ARG A 78 13.87 8.57 3.58
C ARG A 78 13.98 8.34 2.07
N LEU A 79 13.11 7.51 1.50
CA LEU A 79 13.12 7.20 0.07
C LEU A 79 12.38 8.24 -0.77
N GLY A 80 11.56 9.07 -0.14
CA GLY A 80 10.71 10.08 -0.77
C GLY A 80 9.59 9.46 -1.63
N PRO A 81 8.63 10.27 -2.10
CA PRO A 81 7.65 9.82 -3.07
C PRO A 81 8.37 9.31 -4.30
N ARG A 82 8.23 8.02 -4.59
CA ARG A 82 8.72 7.42 -5.82
C ARG A 82 8.26 8.33 -6.97
N PRO A 83 9.17 8.91 -7.79
CA PRO A 83 8.72 9.70 -8.91
C PRO A 83 7.81 8.79 -9.73
N LEU A 84 6.53 9.17 -9.83
CA LEU A 84 5.74 8.80 -10.98
C LEU A 84 6.59 9.27 -12.14
N VAL A 85 7.23 8.33 -12.83
CA VAL A 85 7.99 8.60 -14.03
C VAL A 85 7.09 9.48 -14.88
N ALA A 86 7.42 10.78 -14.93
CA ALA A 86 6.88 11.67 -15.93
C ALA A 86 7.18 10.96 -17.24
N GLN A 87 6.15 10.62 -18.00
CA GLN A 87 6.35 10.07 -19.33
C GLN A 87 7.26 11.03 -20.08
N GLU A 88 8.54 10.69 -20.19
CA GLU A 88 9.39 11.34 -21.16
C GLU A 88 8.74 11.13 -22.53
N PRO A 89 8.64 12.18 -23.36
CA PRO A 89 8.16 12.04 -24.71
C PRO A 89 9.08 11.04 -25.43
N ARG A 90 8.50 9.94 -25.93
CA ARG A 90 9.27 8.94 -26.67
C ARG A 90 10.00 9.62 -27.83
N PRO A 91 11.31 9.38 -28.03
CA PRO A 91 11.98 9.76 -29.26
C PRO A 91 11.30 9.05 -30.44
N ALA A 92 11.02 9.79 -31.51
CA ALA A 92 10.52 9.23 -32.75
C ALA A 92 11.56 8.26 -33.34
N VAL A 93 11.17 7.00 -33.50
CA VAL A 93 12.03 5.97 -34.11
C VAL A 93 11.94 6.11 -35.63
N PRO A 94 13.06 6.26 -36.38
CA PRO A 94 13.02 6.22 -37.85
C PRO A 94 12.75 4.79 -38.32
N MET A 95 11.79 4.63 -39.25
CA MET A 95 11.58 3.36 -39.95
C MET A 95 12.76 3.05 -40.87
N GLY A 96 13.50 1.99 -40.57
CA GLY A 96 14.43 1.31 -41.49
C GLY A 96 13.97 -0.13 -41.75
N PRO A 97 14.27 -0.71 -42.93
CA PRO A 97 13.56 -1.89 -43.42
C PRO A 97 14.06 -3.21 -42.82
N ALA A 98 13.17 -4.20 -42.89
CA ALA A 98 13.26 -5.51 -42.27
C ALA A 98 14.45 -6.34 -42.75
N SER A 99 15.19 -6.90 -41.79
CA SER A 99 16.02 -8.09 -41.99
C SER A 99 15.90 -8.99 -40.76
N SER A 100 15.16 -10.09 -40.94
CA SER A 100 15.10 -11.20 -39.99
C SER A 100 16.37 -12.04 -40.09
N PRO A 101 16.81 -12.65 -38.98
CA PRO A 101 17.05 -14.08 -39.04
C PRO A 101 16.21 -14.82 -38.01
N ARG A 102 15.58 -15.89 -38.51
CA ARG A 102 14.87 -16.95 -37.77
C ARG A 102 15.66 -17.39 -36.53
N ARG A 103 15.02 -17.34 -35.36
CA ARG A 103 15.38 -18.16 -34.18
C ARG A 103 14.22 -19.08 -33.80
N PRO A 104 14.50 -20.27 -33.23
CA PRO A 104 13.50 -21.32 -33.03
C PRO A 104 12.40 -20.90 -32.07
N ARG A 105 11.21 -21.39 -32.36
CA ARG A 105 9.93 -21.03 -31.79
C ARG A 105 9.65 -21.90 -30.57
N ASP A 106 10.16 -21.48 -29.41
CA ASP A 106 9.67 -21.97 -28.11
C ASP A 106 8.68 -20.96 -27.51
N THR A 107 7.61 -21.51 -26.97
CA THR A 107 6.38 -20.89 -26.45
C THR A 107 6.61 -19.77 -25.42
N ARG A 108 6.96 -18.56 -25.87
CA ARG A 108 6.93 -17.38 -25.00
C ARG A 108 5.50 -16.93 -24.73
N ALA A 109 5.02 -17.28 -23.54
CA ALA A 109 3.90 -16.65 -22.87
C ALA A 109 4.05 -15.12 -22.84
N ALA A 110 2.93 -14.40 -22.84
CA ALA A 110 2.85 -12.94 -22.98
C ALA A 110 3.92 -12.19 -22.16
N THR A 111 4.71 -11.35 -22.82
CA THR A 111 5.78 -10.58 -22.16
C THR A 111 5.17 -9.38 -21.44
N LEU A 112 5.25 -9.35 -20.11
CA LEU A 112 4.79 -8.21 -19.32
C LEU A 112 5.83 -7.08 -19.35
N PRO A 113 5.41 -5.80 -19.37
CA PRO A 113 6.33 -4.65 -19.31
C PRO A 113 7.29 -4.68 -18.13
N VAL A 114 6.81 -5.04 -16.93
CA VAL A 114 7.59 -5.13 -15.70
C VAL A 114 7.31 -6.48 -15.03
N MET A 115 8.33 -7.32 -14.90
CA MET A 115 8.20 -8.66 -14.28
C MET A 115 9.40 -8.94 -13.35
N PRO A 116 9.38 -8.42 -12.11
CA PRO A 116 10.41 -8.72 -11.12
C PRO A 116 10.37 -10.20 -10.74
N GLU A 117 11.49 -10.76 -10.28
CA GLU A 117 11.52 -12.17 -9.85
C GLU A 117 10.53 -12.45 -8.70
N ARG A 118 9.93 -13.64 -8.75
CA ARG A 118 9.05 -14.14 -7.69
C ARG A 118 9.91 -14.58 -6.52
N GLU A 119 9.52 -14.19 -5.31
CA GLU A 119 10.22 -14.61 -4.09
C GLU A 119 9.87 -16.06 -3.72
N ASP A 120 10.79 -16.79 -3.08
CA ASP A 120 10.66 -18.23 -2.81
C ASP A 120 9.41 -18.61 -2.01
N HIS A 121 8.89 -17.69 -1.21
CA HIS A 121 7.74 -17.88 -0.32
C HIS A 121 6.48 -17.10 -0.78
N GLU A 122 6.53 -16.46 -1.94
CA GLU A 122 5.42 -15.69 -2.49
C GLU A 122 4.42 -16.61 -3.20
N SER A 123 3.17 -16.59 -2.75
CA SER A 123 2.10 -17.34 -3.41
C SER A 123 1.84 -16.82 -4.82
N ASN A 124 1.34 -17.68 -5.70
CA ASN A 124 0.99 -17.31 -7.07
C ASN A 124 0.01 -16.13 -7.13
N VAL A 125 -0.98 -16.11 -6.23
CA VAL A 125 -1.96 -15.03 -6.16
C VAL A 125 -1.30 -13.72 -5.74
N SER A 126 -0.46 -13.76 -4.70
CA SER A 126 0.25 -12.59 -4.19
C SER A 126 1.22 -12.02 -5.24
N TYR A 127 1.92 -12.88 -5.98
CA TYR A 127 2.77 -12.46 -7.10
C TYR A 127 1.96 -11.88 -8.25
N GLY A 128 0.86 -12.52 -8.63
CA GLY A 128 -0.04 -12.01 -9.66
C GLY A 128 -0.62 -10.64 -9.31
N MET A 129 -1.01 -10.41 -8.05
CA MET A 129 -1.51 -9.11 -7.59
C MET A 129 -0.41 -8.03 -7.65
N ARG A 130 0.82 -8.36 -7.26
CA ARG A 130 1.98 -7.46 -7.41
C ARG A 130 2.23 -7.11 -8.88
N LEU A 131 2.16 -8.08 -9.78
CA LEU A 131 2.32 -7.85 -11.22
C LEU A 131 1.18 -7.00 -11.80
N LEU A 132 -0.06 -7.12 -11.30
CA LEU A 132 -1.16 -6.23 -11.70
C LEU A 132 -0.90 -4.77 -11.31
N ASP A 133 -0.37 -4.54 -10.11
CA ASP A 133 -0.06 -3.19 -9.62
C ASP A 133 1.11 -2.57 -10.40
N LEU A 134 2.11 -3.38 -10.78
CA LEU A 134 3.25 -2.94 -11.58
C LEU A 134 2.95 -2.76 -13.07
N ASN A 135 1.89 -3.42 -13.57
CA ASN A 135 1.49 -3.38 -14.99
C ASN A 135 0.06 -2.87 -15.13
N PRO A 136 -0.20 -1.57 -14.87
CA PRO A 136 -1.54 -1.01 -14.95
C PRO A 136 -2.14 -1.20 -16.34
N GLY A 137 -3.41 -1.62 -16.40
CA GLY A 137 -4.14 -1.86 -17.65
C GLY A 137 -4.04 -3.29 -18.20
N VAL A 138 -3.15 -4.14 -17.67
CA VAL A 138 -3.06 -5.54 -18.07
C VAL A 138 -4.19 -6.38 -17.46
N ARG A 139 -4.71 -7.35 -18.24
CA ARG A 139 -5.77 -8.26 -17.79
C ARG A 139 -5.21 -9.34 -16.86
N VAL A 140 -6.00 -9.75 -15.86
CA VAL A 140 -5.64 -10.82 -14.90
C VAL A 140 -5.17 -12.08 -15.62
N GLN A 141 -5.86 -12.49 -16.69
CA GLN A 141 -5.49 -13.66 -17.47
C GLN A 141 -4.08 -13.56 -18.03
N THR A 142 -3.75 -12.41 -18.62
CA THR A 142 -2.44 -12.13 -19.22
C THR A 142 -1.32 -12.12 -18.18
N ILE A 143 -1.59 -11.64 -16.97
CA ILE A 143 -0.64 -11.74 -15.86
C ILE A 143 -0.38 -13.20 -15.50
N VAL A 144 -1.44 -13.98 -15.26
CA VAL A 144 -1.30 -15.39 -14.83
C VAL A 144 -0.64 -16.24 -15.91
N ASP A 145 -0.98 -16.02 -17.18
CA ASP A 145 -0.35 -16.71 -18.31
C ASP A 145 1.17 -16.46 -18.39
N ALA A 146 1.65 -15.30 -17.94
CA ALA A 146 3.05 -14.92 -18.03
C ALA A 146 3.96 -15.65 -17.03
N PHE A 147 3.45 -16.07 -15.87
CA PHE A 147 4.29 -16.69 -14.81
C PHE A 147 3.85 -18.08 -14.36
N ILE A 148 2.64 -18.54 -14.68
CA ILE A 148 2.20 -19.90 -14.37
C ILE A 148 2.49 -20.81 -15.57
N ALA A 149 3.53 -21.63 -15.42
CA ALA A 149 3.92 -22.62 -16.42
C ALA A 149 2.83 -23.67 -16.67
N GLU A 150 2.18 -24.17 -15.61
CA GLU A 150 1.18 -25.24 -15.66
C GLU A 150 -0.22 -24.69 -16.07
N PRO A 151 -0.74 -25.00 -17.28
CA PRO A 151 -2.02 -24.43 -17.73
C PRO A 151 -3.22 -24.81 -16.85
N ALA A 152 -3.19 -26.00 -16.25
CA ALA A 152 -4.26 -26.51 -15.39
C ALA A 152 -4.45 -25.69 -14.09
N ARG A 153 -3.40 -25.02 -13.60
CA ARG A 153 -3.45 -24.20 -12.37
C ARG A 153 -3.90 -22.75 -12.62
N ARG A 154 -3.91 -22.31 -13.88
CA ARG A 154 -4.23 -20.92 -14.24
C ARG A 154 -5.65 -20.51 -13.86
N PRO A 155 -6.71 -21.33 -14.09
CA PRO A 155 -8.08 -20.93 -13.78
C PRO A 155 -8.28 -20.56 -12.31
N ASP A 156 -7.75 -21.35 -11.38
CA ASP A 156 -7.92 -21.12 -9.93
C ASP A 156 -7.23 -19.83 -9.47
N VAL A 157 -5.99 -19.60 -9.94
CA VAL A 157 -5.24 -18.36 -9.62
C VAL A 157 -5.95 -17.14 -10.21
N VAL A 158 -6.46 -17.24 -11.44
CA VAL A 158 -7.26 -16.17 -12.07
C VAL A 158 -8.53 -15.88 -11.27
N ALA A 159 -9.24 -16.92 -10.82
CA ALA A 159 -10.47 -16.76 -10.04
C ALA A 159 -10.21 -16.04 -8.72
N GLN A 160 -9.21 -16.50 -7.95
CA GLN A 160 -8.84 -15.88 -6.66
C GLN A 160 -8.40 -14.42 -6.84
N MET A 161 -7.58 -14.12 -7.85
CA MET A 161 -7.17 -12.73 -8.14
C MET A 161 -8.35 -11.83 -8.52
N ARG A 162 -9.33 -12.35 -9.26
CA ARG A 162 -10.55 -11.61 -9.62
C ARG A 162 -11.41 -11.33 -8.39
N GLU A 163 -11.55 -12.30 -7.49
CA GLU A 163 -12.29 -12.16 -6.24
C GLU A 163 -11.68 -11.09 -5.34
N LEU A 164 -10.37 -11.15 -5.09
CA LEU A 164 -9.66 -10.13 -4.30
C LEU A 164 -9.82 -8.73 -4.91
N ARG A 165 -9.72 -8.62 -6.24
CA ARG A 165 -9.91 -7.35 -6.94
C ARG A 165 -11.35 -6.85 -6.85
N ALA A 166 -12.34 -7.74 -6.91
CA ALA A 166 -13.75 -7.40 -6.75
C ALA A 166 -14.03 -6.91 -5.33
N ALA A 167 -13.52 -7.59 -4.30
CA ALA A 167 -13.64 -7.17 -2.90
C ALA A 167 -13.01 -5.79 -2.65
N ALA A 168 -11.77 -5.58 -3.11
CA ALA A 168 -11.09 -4.28 -3.01
C ALA A 168 -11.86 -3.17 -3.74
N LYS A 169 -12.45 -3.49 -4.90
CA LYS A 169 -13.27 -2.54 -5.67
C LYS A 169 -14.56 -2.19 -4.94
N ALA A 170 -15.24 -3.17 -4.32
CA ALA A 170 -16.49 -2.95 -3.57
C ALA A 170 -16.29 -2.04 -2.36
N ILE A 171 -15.14 -2.14 -1.69
CA ILE A 171 -14.75 -1.22 -0.62
C ILE A 171 -14.45 0.16 -1.22
N SER A 172 -13.53 0.23 -2.20
CA SER A 172 -13.08 1.51 -2.78
C SER A 172 -14.21 2.31 -3.44
N SER A 173 -15.25 1.66 -3.97
CA SER A 173 -16.39 2.34 -4.60
C SER A 173 -17.23 3.16 -3.62
N GLN A 174 -17.15 2.87 -2.32
CA GLN A 174 -17.89 3.60 -1.29
C GLN A 174 -17.27 4.95 -0.94
N PHE A 175 -16.06 5.25 -1.42
CA PHE A 175 -15.33 6.46 -1.07
C PHE A 175 -16.18 7.74 -1.18
N SER A 176 -16.95 7.91 -2.26
CA SER A 176 -17.79 9.09 -2.48
C SER A 176 -19.03 9.15 -1.58
N GLN A 177 -19.41 8.02 -0.98
CA GLN A 177 -20.56 7.88 -0.08
C GLN A 177 -20.16 8.01 1.39
N LEU A 178 -18.86 8.04 1.69
CA LEU A 178 -18.38 8.23 3.05
C LEU A 178 -18.74 9.61 3.58
N ARG A 179 -19.02 9.65 4.88
CA ARG A 179 -19.09 10.89 5.67
C ARG A 179 -17.79 11.68 5.51
N THR A 180 -17.88 12.99 5.61
CA THR A 180 -16.74 13.88 5.31
C THR A 180 -16.23 14.59 6.55
N ILE A 181 -14.91 14.76 6.61
CA ILE A 181 -14.23 15.72 7.48
C ILE A 181 -13.55 16.73 6.55
N SER A 182 -13.67 18.03 6.84
CA SER A 182 -13.00 19.06 6.04
C SER A 182 -11.48 18.98 6.22
N LYS A 183 -10.70 19.55 5.29
CA LYS A 183 -9.25 19.58 5.44
C LYS A 183 -8.87 20.44 6.65
N ALA A 184 -9.55 21.56 6.86
CA ALA A 184 -9.37 22.40 8.05
C ALA A 184 -9.59 21.62 9.36
N ASP A 185 -10.70 20.88 9.48
CA ASP A 185 -10.97 20.09 10.69
C ASP A 185 -9.96 18.95 10.86
N ALA A 186 -9.60 18.27 9.76
CA ALA A 186 -8.59 17.21 9.79
C ALA A 186 -7.21 17.74 10.20
N ALA A 187 -6.86 18.97 9.80
CA ALA A 187 -5.59 19.62 10.11
C ALA A 187 -5.56 20.32 11.47
N SER A 188 -6.67 20.32 12.22
CA SER A 188 -6.73 20.82 13.59
C SER A 188 -5.70 20.12 14.48
N GLU A 189 -5.32 20.75 15.60
CA GLU A 189 -4.39 20.14 16.56
C GLU A 189 -4.90 18.81 17.14
N GLU A 190 -6.23 18.62 17.16
CA GLU A 190 -6.88 17.41 17.65
C GLU A 190 -6.66 16.21 16.72
N LEU A 191 -6.69 16.43 15.40
CA LEU A 191 -6.61 15.38 14.39
C LEU A 191 -5.22 15.29 13.73
N GLY A 192 -4.54 16.41 13.53
CA GLY A 192 -3.14 16.48 13.14
C GLY A 192 -2.82 16.01 11.71
N PHE A 193 -3.79 16.08 10.79
CA PHE A 193 -3.54 15.80 9.37
C PHE A 193 -2.67 16.90 8.75
N LYS A 194 -1.56 16.50 8.16
CA LYS A 194 -0.61 17.34 7.44
C LYS A 194 -0.53 16.87 6.00
N ASP A 195 -1.18 17.60 5.11
CA ASP A 195 -1.18 17.29 3.67
C ASP A 195 0.23 17.48 3.10
N ALA A 196 0.73 16.46 2.40
CA ALA A 196 2.05 16.51 1.78
C ALA A 196 2.18 17.54 0.65
N ALA A 197 1.07 18.10 0.14
CA ALA A 197 1.12 19.22 -0.80
C ALA A 197 1.53 20.55 -0.13
N ASP A 198 1.24 20.70 1.17
CA ASP A 198 1.46 21.96 1.90
C ASP A 198 2.63 21.90 2.88
N HIS A 199 3.16 20.70 3.13
CA HIS A 199 4.19 20.45 4.13
C HIS A 199 5.42 19.77 3.50
N HIS A 200 6.57 19.92 4.15
CA HIS A 200 7.74 19.14 3.80
C HIS A 200 7.42 17.63 3.92
N PRO A 201 7.96 16.76 3.06
CA PRO A 201 7.70 15.32 3.10
C PRO A 201 7.91 14.69 4.49
N ASP A 202 8.88 15.18 5.26
CA ASP A 202 9.16 14.68 6.61
C ASP A 202 8.10 15.03 7.66
N ASP A 203 7.37 16.13 7.45
CA ASP A 203 6.32 16.61 8.33
C ASP A 203 4.92 16.14 7.91
N ALA A 204 4.77 15.66 6.67
CA ALA A 204 3.50 15.21 6.14
C ALA A 204 2.94 13.97 6.86
N THR A 205 1.62 13.82 6.88
CA THR A 205 0.98 12.61 7.39
C THR A 205 1.23 11.46 6.42
N HIS A 206 1.84 10.40 6.93
CA HIS A 206 2.14 9.22 6.15
C HIS A 206 0.99 8.23 6.17
N CYS A 207 0.73 7.61 5.02
CA CYS A 207 -0.20 6.51 4.94
C CYS A 207 0.35 5.32 5.73
N LEU A 208 -0.52 4.63 6.46
CA LEU A 208 -0.18 3.35 7.10
C LEU A 208 0.47 2.34 6.13
N PHE A 209 0.06 2.42 4.87
CA PHE A 209 0.33 1.42 3.85
C PHE A 209 1.06 2.01 2.63
N GLY A 210 1.75 3.15 2.79
CA GLY A 210 2.52 3.73 1.69
C GLY A 210 2.99 5.17 1.89
N GLU A 211 3.06 5.88 0.78
CA GLU A 211 3.59 7.24 0.62
C GLU A 211 2.89 8.30 1.50
N PRO A 212 3.51 9.48 1.67
CA PRO A 212 2.84 10.66 2.23
C PRO A 212 1.45 10.88 1.61
N LEU A 213 0.48 11.22 2.46
CA LEU A 213 -0.89 11.46 2.05
C LEU A 213 -1.02 12.88 1.52
N SER A 214 -1.66 13.02 0.37
CA SER A 214 -2.01 14.31 -0.19
C SER A 214 -3.37 14.31 -0.86
N LEU A 215 -4.17 15.35 -0.58
CA LEU A 215 -5.43 15.57 -1.29
C LEU A 215 -5.19 16.07 -2.72
N GLY A 216 -4.00 16.62 -3.02
CA GLY A 216 -3.58 16.99 -4.36
C GLY A 216 -3.23 15.78 -5.24
N ASN A 217 -2.93 14.63 -4.64
CA ASN A 217 -2.64 13.41 -5.38
C ASN A 217 -3.95 12.73 -5.85
N LYS A 218 -4.30 12.94 -7.13
CA LYS A 218 -5.47 12.32 -7.77
C LYS A 218 -5.47 10.78 -7.73
N GLY A 219 -4.31 10.16 -7.50
CA GLY A 219 -4.14 8.73 -7.33
C GLY A 219 -4.64 8.22 -5.97
N GLN A 220 -4.66 9.05 -4.93
CA GLN A 220 -5.02 8.67 -3.57
C GLN A 220 -6.51 8.93 -3.27
N ARG A 221 -7.05 8.13 -2.34
CA ARG A 221 -8.39 8.30 -1.76
C ARG A 221 -8.24 8.44 -0.25
N VAL A 222 -7.87 9.65 0.19
CA VAL A 222 -7.53 9.92 1.59
C VAL A 222 -8.75 9.82 2.49
N ILE A 223 -8.66 8.97 3.51
CA ILE A 223 -9.66 8.79 4.55
C ILE A 223 -9.02 8.87 5.93
N GLY A 224 -9.81 9.26 6.94
CA GLY A 224 -9.53 8.96 8.35
C GLY A 224 -10.32 7.72 8.77
N LEU A 225 -9.63 6.70 9.25
CA LEU A 225 -10.25 5.47 9.76
C LEU A 225 -10.33 5.53 11.29
N ALA A 226 -11.54 5.42 11.84
CA ALA A 226 -11.77 5.44 13.28
C ALA A 226 -11.52 4.07 13.92
N ALA A 227 -11.08 4.06 15.18
CA ALA A 227 -10.92 2.82 15.94
C ALA A 227 -12.26 2.23 16.43
N LYS A 228 -13.33 3.03 16.48
CA LYS A 228 -14.68 2.60 16.84
C LYS A 228 -15.68 2.99 15.75
N SER A 229 -16.61 2.07 15.47
CA SER A 229 -17.72 2.34 14.57
C SER A 229 -18.75 3.25 15.22
N THR A 230 -19.40 4.03 14.37
CA THR A 230 -20.55 4.88 14.71
C THR A 230 -21.59 4.76 13.62
N ASP A 231 -22.81 5.21 13.90
CA ASP A 231 -23.86 5.25 12.88
C ASP A 231 -23.47 6.19 11.72
N THR A 232 -23.84 5.83 10.50
CA THR A 232 -23.45 6.58 9.29
C THR A 232 -24.13 7.94 9.15
N SER A 233 -25.12 8.26 9.99
CA SER A 233 -25.71 9.60 10.12
C SER A 233 -24.92 10.54 11.04
N GLN A 234 -24.09 9.99 11.93
CA GLN A 234 -23.34 10.77 12.91
C GLN A 234 -22.06 11.34 12.28
N SER A 235 -21.84 12.63 12.49
CA SER A 235 -20.56 13.27 12.17
C SER A 235 -19.45 12.74 13.08
N TYR A 236 -18.20 12.99 12.71
CA TYR A 236 -17.07 12.61 13.54
C TYR A 236 -17.17 13.24 14.94
N SER A 237 -16.93 12.43 15.98
CA SER A 237 -16.71 12.93 17.33
C SER A 237 -15.59 12.13 18.00
N GLN A 238 -14.72 12.82 18.73
CA GLN A 238 -13.60 12.16 19.41
C GLN A 238 -14.09 11.14 20.46
N GLU A 239 -15.19 11.44 21.16
CA GLU A 239 -15.79 10.54 22.15
C GLU A 239 -16.38 9.26 21.50
N GLY A 240 -17.06 9.40 20.37
CA GLY A 240 -17.74 8.29 19.68
C GLY A 240 -16.79 7.44 18.84
N ASN A 241 -15.87 8.09 18.12
CA ASN A 241 -14.99 7.45 17.13
C ASN A 241 -13.59 7.16 17.65
N LYS A 242 -13.17 7.81 18.75
CA LYS A 242 -11.77 7.87 19.22
C LYS A 242 -10.84 8.53 18.18
N GLU A 243 -9.56 8.19 18.24
CA GLU A 243 -8.54 8.67 17.29
C GLU A 243 -8.80 8.18 15.86
N LEU A 244 -8.50 9.05 14.89
CA LEU A 244 -8.47 8.72 13.47
C LEU A 244 -7.06 8.39 13.03
N VAL A 245 -6.94 7.39 12.17
CA VAL A 245 -5.71 7.11 11.43
C VAL A 245 -5.94 7.42 9.96
N PHE A 246 -5.14 8.33 9.43
CA PHE A 246 -5.23 8.70 8.03
C PHE A 246 -4.53 7.68 7.13
N MET A 247 -5.16 7.35 6.00
CA MET A 247 -4.63 6.40 5.02
C MET A 247 -5.27 6.58 3.65
N ASP A 248 -4.72 5.89 2.65
CA ASP A 248 -5.33 5.74 1.33
C ASP A 248 -6.30 4.56 1.33
N MET A 249 -7.58 4.84 1.07
CA MET A 249 -8.63 3.83 1.01
C MET A 249 -8.35 2.74 -0.03
N LYS A 250 -7.64 3.06 -1.12
CA LYS A 250 -7.27 2.03 -2.12
C LYS A 250 -6.31 1.00 -1.53
N LYS A 251 -5.34 1.45 -0.73
CA LYS A 251 -4.39 0.58 -0.03
C LYS A 251 -5.11 -0.21 1.06
N LEU A 252 -5.95 0.45 1.86
CA LEU A 252 -6.78 -0.26 2.84
C LEU A 252 -7.64 -1.35 2.17
N ALA A 253 -8.29 -1.06 1.04
CA ALA A 253 -9.11 -2.04 0.34
C ALA A 253 -8.30 -3.24 -0.20
N GLN A 254 -7.06 -3.02 -0.64
CA GLN A 254 -6.14 -4.11 -1.03
C GLN A 254 -5.77 -4.99 0.16
N PHE A 255 -5.50 -4.40 1.33
CA PHE A 255 -5.25 -5.13 2.57
C PHE A 255 -6.48 -5.96 2.98
N LEU A 256 -7.65 -5.31 3.01
CA LEU A 256 -8.91 -5.95 3.45
C LEU A 256 -9.41 -7.05 2.52
N ALA A 257 -9.07 -6.99 1.23
CA ALA A 257 -9.42 -8.06 0.30
C ALA A 257 -8.81 -9.40 0.70
N GLY A 258 -7.57 -9.41 1.19
CA GLY A 258 -6.91 -10.62 1.68
C GLY A 258 -7.22 -10.93 3.14
N LYS A 259 -7.50 -9.90 3.94
CA LYS A 259 -7.75 -10.02 5.38
C LYS A 259 -8.82 -9.02 5.82
N PRO A 260 -10.11 -9.39 5.89
CA PRO A 260 -11.22 -8.48 6.20
C PRO A 260 -11.30 -8.14 7.71
N GLU A 261 -10.17 -7.75 8.28
CA GLU A 261 -10.00 -7.32 9.67
C GLU A 261 -9.51 -5.87 9.69
N HIS A 262 -10.11 -5.07 10.57
CA HIS A 262 -9.71 -3.70 10.81
C HIS A 262 -8.27 -3.62 11.34
N PRO A 263 -7.40 -2.77 10.77
CA PRO A 263 -5.97 -2.78 11.09
C PRO A 263 -5.66 -2.42 12.54
N MET A 264 -6.52 -1.65 13.22
CA MET A 264 -6.25 -1.22 14.61
C MET A 264 -6.81 -2.15 15.69
N ASN A 265 -7.97 -2.75 15.46
CA ASN A 265 -8.77 -3.43 16.50
C ASN A 265 -9.15 -4.86 16.11
N ARG A 266 -8.83 -5.28 14.87
CA ARG A 266 -9.08 -6.60 14.30
C ARG A 266 -10.55 -7.01 14.17
N GLU A 267 -11.49 -6.09 14.40
CA GLU A 267 -12.91 -6.32 14.12
C GLU A 267 -13.15 -6.49 12.61
N ARG A 268 -14.26 -7.11 12.23
CA ARG A 268 -14.60 -7.31 10.82
C ARG A 268 -14.71 -5.98 10.08
N LEU A 269 -13.86 -5.78 9.07
CA LEU A 269 -13.86 -4.60 8.21
C LEU A 269 -13.92 -5.01 6.74
N ASP A 270 -15.06 -4.74 6.11
CA ASP A 270 -15.33 -5.08 4.71
C ASP A 270 -16.24 -4.04 4.05
N ALA A 271 -16.80 -4.38 2.88
CA ALA A 271 -17.71 -3.48 2.17
C ALA A 271 -19.01 -3.17 2.93
N GLU A 272 -19.46 -4.01 3.86
CA GLU A 272 -20.69 -3.75 4.62
C GLU A 272 -20.43 -2.80 5.80
N THR A 273 -19.23 -2.84 6.36
CA THR A 273 -18.91 -2.13 7.61
C THR A 273 -18.04 -0.89 7.42
N ILE A 274 -17.29 -0.75 6.31
CA ILE A 274 -16.31 0.33 6.13
C ILE A 274 -16.89 1.73 6.33
N ALA A 275 -18.12 1.98 5.88
CA ALA A 275 -18.77 3.28 6.01
C ALA A 275 -19.00 3.71 7.47
N LYS A 276 -19.06 2.76 8.42
CA LYS A 276 -19.22 3.04 9.86
C LYS A 276 -17.93 3.49 10.54
N TYR A 277 -16.78 3.18 9.93
CA TYR A 277 -15.44 3.49 10.46
C TYR A 277 -14.74 4.62 9.69
N ALA A 278 -14.95 4.72 8.38
CA ALA A 278 -14.19 5.60 7.52
C ALA A 278 -14.87 6.94 7.26
N PHE A 279 -14.06 8.01 7.32
CA PHE A 279 -14.43 9.37 6.96
C PHE A 279 -13.55 9.84 5.80
N ARG A 280 -14.16 10.33 4.73
CA ARG A 280 -13.46 10.96 3.61
C ARG A 280 -12.92 12.31 4.01
N ILE A 281 -11.63 12.56 3.74
CA ILE A 281 -11.06 13.89 3.91
C ILE A 281 -11.34 14.69 2.64
N ALA A 282 -12.12 15.76 2.79
CA ALA A 282 -12.48 16.63 1.68
C ALA A 282 -11.53 17.83 1.63
N PRO A 283 -11.05 18.24 0.43
CA PRO A 283 -10.35 19.51 0.32
C PRO A 283 -11.30 20.64 0.72
N ASP A 284 -10.74 21.71 1.28
CA ASP A 284 -11.52 22.91 1.54
C ASP A 284 -12.08 23.41 0.20
N ARG A 285 -13.38 23.76 0.18
CA ARG A 285 -13.97 24.36 -1.02
C ARG A 285 -13.15 25.61 -1.33
N ALA A 286 -12.53 25.66 -2.52
CA ALA A 286 -11.99 26.90 -3.03
C ALA A 286 -13.10 27.96 -2.97
N ALA A 287 -12.86 29.03 -2.22
CA ALA A 287 -13.68 30.23 -2.30
C ALA A 287 -13.72 30.62 -3.79
N ARG A 288 -14.92 30.58 -4.37
CA ARG A 288 -15.16 31.11 -5.71
C ARG A 288 -15.27 32.62 -5.64
#